data_AF-A0A967Q231-F1
#
_entry.id   AF-A0A967Q231-F1
#
_cell.length_a   1.000
_cell.length_b   1.000
_cell.length_c   1.000
_cell.angle_alpha   90.00
_cell.angle_beta   90.00
_cell.angle_gamma   90.00
#
_symmetry.space_group_name_H-M   'P 1'
#
loop_
_entity.id
_entity.type
_entity.pdbx_description
1 polymer ?
#
loop_
_entity_poly.entity_id
_entity_poly.type
_entity_poly.pdbx_seq_one_letter_code
_entity_poly.pdbx_strand_id
1 'polypeptide(L)' 'DIGADLGVNYLVEGSVRKAGSRVRINAQLINCKDGTHLWAERYDRELSDIFDIQDDVTRDIVSALEVRLKTGDLWRL' A
#
# COMPACT_ATOMS: atom_id res chain seq x y z
N ASP A 1 -3.13 20.11 2.36
CA ASP A 1 -2.10 19.05 2.18
C ASP A 1 -2.83 17.74 2.39
N ILE A 2 -2.67 16.77 1.49
CA ILE A 2 -3.71 15.77 1.22
C ILE A 2 -4.08 14.93 2.46
N GLY A 3 -3.15 14.68 3.37
CA GLY A 3 -3.41 13.99 4.63
C GLY A 3 -4.20 14.80 5.65
N ALA A 4 -4.02 16.12 5.69
CA ALA A 4 -4.84 17.00 6.54
C ALA A 4 -6.26 17.13 5.97
N ASP A 5 -6.37 17.22 4.65
CA ASP A 5 -7.65 17.35 3.93
C ASP A 5 -8.50 16.08 4.06
N LEU A 6 -7.86 14.90 4.17
CA LEU A 6 -8.50 13.60 4.35
C LEU A 6 -8.53 13.10 5.81
N GLY A 7 -7.86 13.80 6.74
CA GLY A 7 -7.76 13.39 8.15
C GLY A 7 -6.98 12.09 8.39
N VAL A 8 -5.98 11.78 7.57
CA VAL A 8 -5.20 10.53 7.63
C VAL A 8 -3.71 10.79 7.87
N ASN A 9 -3.10 9.96 8.72
CA ASN A 9 -1.65 10.01 9.00
C ASN A 9 -0.82 9.32 7.91
N TYR A 10 -1.42 8.36 7.21
CA TYR A 10 -0.79 7.59 6.16
C TYR A 10 -1.71 7.48 4.96
N LEU A 11 -1.13 7.52 3.76
CA LEU A 11 -1.84 7.35 2.50
C LEU A 11 -1.29 6.13 1.76
N VAL A 12 -2.18 5.23 1.34
CA VAL A 12 -1.83 4.22 0.33
C VAL A 12 -2.28 4.73 -1.02
N GLU A 13 -1.37 4.79 -1.97
CA GLU A 13 -1.67 5.13 -3.36
C GLU A 13 -0.98 4.16 -4.32
N GLY A 14 -1.44 4.14 -5.56
CA GLY A 14 -0.95 3.17 -6.52
C GLY A 14 -1.59 3.26 -7.88
N SER A 15 -1.19 2.36 -8.77
CA SER A 15 -1.70 2.27 -10.13
C SER A 15 -1.89 0.82 -10.55
N VAL A 16 -2.97 0.52 -11.24
CA VAL A 16 -3.19 -0.76 -11.92
C VAL A 16 -3.17 -0.51 -13.43
N ARG A 17 -2.37 -1.29 -14.15
CA ARG A 17 -2.32 -1.27 -15.62
C ARG A 17 -2.53 -2.67 -16.15
N LYS A 18 -3.39 -2.82 -17.16
CA LYS A 18 -3.67 -4.09 -17.81
C LYS A 18 -3.25 -4.03 -19.29
N ALA A 19 -2.58 -5.08 -19.76
CA ALA A 19 -2.27 -5.29 -21.17
C ALA A 19 -2.48 -6.77 -21.53
N GLY A 20 -3.52 -7.06 -22.33
CA GLY A 20 -3.92 -8.44 -22.62
C GLY A 20 -4.26 -9.20 -21.34
N SER A 21 -3.59 -10.34 -21.13
CA SER A 21 -3.67 -11.17 -19.92
C SER A 21 -2.72 -10.71 -18.82
N ARG A 22 -1.98 -9.61 -18.95
CA ARG A 22 -1.06 -9.15 -17.88
C ARG A 22 -1.60 -7.97 -17.11
N VAL A 23 -1.41 -8.01 -15.80
CA VAL A 23 -1.67 -6.89 -14.88
C VAL A 23 -0.38 -6.49 -14.20
N ARG A 24 -0.14 -5.18 -14.17
CA ARG A 24 0.90 -4.55 -13.36
C ARG A 24 0.26 -3.67 -12.31
N ILE A 25 0.59 -3.93 -11.05
CA ILE A 25 0.15 -3.14 -9.91
C ILE A 25 1.39 -2.50 -9.29
N ASN A 26 1.33 -1.20 -9.05
CA ASN A 26 2.26 -0.51 -8.17
C ASN A 26 1.47 -0.01 -6.97
N ALA A 27 1.97 -0.22 -5.76
CA ALA A 27 1.37 0.30 -4.54
C ALA A 27 2.45 0.89 -3.66
N GLN A 28 2.14 1.97 -2.95
CA GLN A 28 3.03 2.62 -2.01
C GLN A 28 2.28 3.16 -0.81
N LEU A 29 2.95 3.15 0.35
CA LEU A 29 2.48 3.74 1.59
C LEU A 29 3.31 4.99 1.86
N ILE A 30 2.65 6.10 2.16
CA ILE A 30 3.27 7.41 2.35
C ILE A 30 2.90 7.94 3.73
N ASN A 31 3.87 8.53 4.44
CA ASN A 31 3.62 9.33 5.64
C ASN A 31 3.13 10.72 5.22
N CYS A 32 1.90 11.06 5.57
CA CYS A 32 1.30 12.33 5.19
C CYS A 32 1.95 13.54 5.87
N LYS A 33 2.71 13.34 6.95
CA LYS A 33 3.33 14.44 7.70
C LYS A 33 4.52 15.06 6.99
N ASP A 34 5.30 14.24 6.29
CA ASP A 34 6.57 14.63 5.66
C ASP A 34 6.75 14.12 4.23
N GLY A 35 5.76 13.41 3.69
CA GLY A 35 5.79 12.84 2.34
C GLY A 35 6.71 11.63 2.19
N THR A 36 7.23 11.06 3.28
CA THR A 36 8.16 9.94 3.20
C THR A 36 7.47 8.68 2.67
N HIS A 37 8.09 8.04 1.67
CA HIS A 37 7.66 6.74 1.16
C HIS A 37 8.10 5.66 2.14
N LEU A 38 7.12 5.06 2.79
CA LEU A 38 7.29 4.10 3.87
C LEU A 38 7.46 2.67 3.38
N TRP A 39 6.88 2.36 2.21
CA TRP A 39 6.91 1.08 1.52
C TRP A 39 6.45 1.31 0.08
N ALA A 40 6.98 0.50 -0.84
CA ALA A 40 6.50 0.46 -2.22
C ALA A 40 6.75 -0.92 -2.79
N GLU A 41 5.77 -1.48 -3.50
CA GLU A 41 5.89 -2.77 -4.17
C GLU A 41 5.32 -2.72 -5.58
N ARG A 42 5.80 -3.67 -6.38
CA ARG A 42 5.34 -3.87 -7.76
C ARG A 42 5.04 -5.33 -8.02
N TYR A 43 3.84 -5.56 -8.53
CA TYR A 43 3.33 -6.87 -8.93
C TYR A 43 3.18 -6.89 -10.45
N ASP A 44 3.65 -7.96 -11.10
CA ASP A 44 3.49 -8.19 -12.55
C ASP A 44 3.09 -9.65 -12.72
N ARG A 45 1.85 -9.89 -13.16
CA ARG A 45 1.20 -11.21 -13.13
C ARG A 45 0.18 -11.39 -14.26
N GLU A 46 -0.20 -12.64 -14.51
CA GLU A 46 -1.30 -13.00 -15.40
C GLU A 46 -2.67 -12.73 -14.75
N LEU A 47 -3.68 -12.44 -15.58
CA LEU A 47 -5.02 -12.03 -15.16
C LEU A 47 -5.90 -13.22 -14.74
N SER A 48 -5.46 -14.45 -15.03
CA SER A 48 -6.12 -15.67 -14.57
C SER A 48 -6.26 -15.71 -13.05
N ASP A 49 -5.33 -15.03 -12.35
CA ASP A 49 -5.17 -15.12 -10.90
C ASP A 49 -5.50 -13.78 -10.22
N ILE A 50 -6.37 -12.96 -10.83
CA ILE A 50 -6.61 -11.57 -10.38
C ILE A 50 -7.09 -11.46 -8.93
N PHE A 51 -7.84 -12.44 -8.45
CA PHE A 51 -8.30 -12.49 -7.06
C PHE A 51 -7.17 -12.86 -6.10
N ASP A 52 -6.31 -13.81 -6.46
CA ASP A 52 -5.12 -14.16 -5.65
C ASP A 52 -4.16 -12.97 -5.56
N ILE A 53 -4.01 -12.21 -6.65
CA ILE A 53 -3.20 -10.98 -6.67
C ILE A 53 -3.80 -9.92 -5.75
N GLN A 54 -5.13 -9.76 -5.74
CA GLN A 54 -5.79 -8.81 -4.86
C GLN A 54 -5.58 -9.16 -3.39
N ASP A 55 -5.66 -10.44 -3.03
CA ASP A 55 -5.46 -10.91 -1.67
C ASP A 55 -4.01 -10.74 -1.21
N ASP A 56 -3.03 -11.02 -2.08
CA ASP A 56 -1.60 -10.81 -1.80
C ASP A 56 -1.28 -9.32 -1.60
N VAL A 57 -1.74 -8.45 -2.51
CA VAL A 57 -1.54 -6.99 -2.40
C VAL A 57 -2.17 -6.46 -1.11
N THR A 58 -3.37 -6.92 -0.77
CA THR A 58 -4.06 -6.50 0.47
C THR A 58 -3.28 -6.94 1.70
N ARG A 59 -2.80 -8.19 1.73
CA ARG A 59 -2.01 -8.75 2.83
C ARG A 59 -0.69 -8.00 3.02
N ASP A 60 0.00 -7.66 1.93
CA ASP A 60 1.26 -6.92 1.98
C ASP A 60 1.06 -5.50 2.50
N ILE A 61 0.00 -4.81 2.04
CA ILE A 61 -0.38 -3.49 2.56
C ILE A 61 -0.69 -3.56 4.06
N VAL A 62 -1.50 -4.53 4.49
CA VAL A 62 -1.84 -4.72 5.91
C VAL A 62 -0.60 -5.05 6.74
N SER A 63 0.32 -5.88 6.23
CA SER A 63 1.56 -6.23 6.92
C SER A 63 2.48 -5.02 7.09
N ALA A 64 2.63 -4.21 6.03
CA ALA A 64 3.41 -2.97 6.07
C ALA A 64 2.81 -1.95 7.08
N LEU A 65 1.48 -1.86 7.16
CA LEU A 65 0.76 -1.05 8.15
C LEU A 65 0.92 -1.60 9.57
N GLU A 66 0.75 -2.91 9.78
CA GLU A 66 0.83 -3.55 11.10
C GLU A 66 2.21 -3.42 11.75
N VAL A 67 3.28 -3.64 10.99
CA VAL A 67 4.66 -3.49 11.49
C VAL A 67 4.87 -2.08 12.05
N ARG A 68 4.28 -1.06 11.40
CA ARG A 68 4.44 0.34 11.79
C ARG A 68 3.46 0.78 12.88
N LEU A 69 2.22 0.30 12.91
CA LEU A 69 1.30 0.54 14.03
C LEU A 69 1.83 -0.10 15.32
N LYS A 70 2.33 -1.33 15.27
CA LYS A 70 2.96 -1.98 16.43
C LYS A 70 4.21 -1.23 16.89
N THR A 71 5.03 -0.71 15.97
CA THR A 71 6.21 0.11 16.33
C THR A 71 5.82 1.52 16.83
N GLY A 72 4.66 2.03 16.42
CA GLY A 72 4.12 3.35 16.78
C GLY A 72 3.19 3.39 17.99
N ASP A 73 2.67 2.26 18.46
CA ASP A 73 1.86 2.19 19.68
C ASP A 73 2.71 1.80 20.92
N LEU A 74 3.89 1.20 20.71
CA LEU A 74 4.80 0.84 21.81
C LEU A 74 5.50 2.03 22.48
N TRP A 75 5.41 3.25 21.95
CA TRP A 75 5.91 4.46 22.63
C TRP A 75 4.80 5.23 23.38
N ARG A 76 3.57 4.70 23.40
CA ARG A 76 2.44 5.29 24.12
C ARG A 76 1.98 4.52 25.37
N LEU A 77 2.79 3.57 25.87
CA LEU A 77 2.59 2.90 27.16
C LEU A 77 3.70 3.28 28.14
#